data_AF-A0A737BYS3-F1
#
_entry.id   AF-A0A737BYS3-F1
#
_cell.length_a   1.000
_cell.length_b   1.000
_cell.length_c   1.000
_cell.angle_alpha   90.00
_cell.angle_beta   90.00
_cell.angle_gamma   90.00
#
_symmetry.space_group_name_H-M   'P 1'
#
loop_
_entity.id
_entity.type
_entity.pdbx_description
1 polymer ?
#
loop_
_entity_poly.entity_id
_entity_poly.type
_entity_poly.pdbx_seq_one_letter_code
_entity_poly.pdbx_strand_id
1 'polypeptide(L)'
;MRVTIILVAPARAENIGAAARAMKTMGFTDLRIVDSQAHLEPATRWVAHGSGDIIDNIEVFNSLADALHDVDFTVATTARSRVKFHYYASPAELLPLLQEKSRWMRHAALVFGREDSGLTNDELALADVLTGVPMAADYPSLNLGQAVMVYCYQLAGLMQQTTESVDIADGSQLQALRARLLRLLTTLEAGDDHKLTDWLQQRIGLLGQRDTVMLHRLVHDIEKKLTK
;
A
#
# COMPACT_ATOMS: atom_id res chain seq x y z
N MET A 1 -10.35 -5.97 -6.92
CA MET A 1 -9.87 -7.32 -6.55
C MET A 1 -9.99 -7.48 -5.04
N ARG A 2 -10.58 -8.58 -4.58
CA ARG A 2 -10.65 -8.95 -3.16
C ARG A 2 -9.28 -9.45 -2.70
N VAL A 3 -8.85 -9.05 -1.51
CA VAL A 3 -7.59 -9.55 -0.91
C VAL A 3 -7.89 -10.12 0.47
N THR A 4 -7.74 -11.44 0.62
CA THR A 4 -7.97 -12.16 1.87
C THR A 4 -6.67 -12.37 2.61
N ILE A 5 -6.63 -11.99 3.89
CA ILE A 5 -5.52 -12.30 4.79
C ILE A 5 -5.76 -13.68 5.38
N ILE A 6 -4.76 -14.56 5.29
CA ILE A 6 -4.84 -15.92 5.83
C ILE A 6 -3.76 -16.11 6.89
N LEU A 7 -4.17 -16.48 8.10
CA LEU A 7 -3.26 -16.82 9.20
C LEU A 7 -3.23 -18.34 9.38
N VAL A 8 -2.07 -18.96 9.17
CA VAL A 8 -1.88 -20.41 9.28
C VAL A 8 -1.36 -20.79 10.64
N ALA A 9 -2.17 -21.56 11.37
CA ALA A 9 -1.96 -22.02 12.73
C ALA A 9 -1.44 -20.91 13.68
N PRO A 10 -2.09 -19.73 13.75
CA PRO A 10 -1.70 -18.69 14.69
C PRO A 10 -1.82 -19.20 16.12
N ALA A 11 -0.73 -19.09 16.90
CA ALA A 11 -0.67 -19.63 18.25
C ALA A 11 -1.25 -18.67 19.30
N ARG A 12 -1.17 -17.36 19.07
CA ARG A 12 -1.52 -16.34 20.07
C ARG A 12 -2.73 -15.50 19.69
N ALA A 13 -3.72 -15.48 20.57
CA ALA A 13 -4.93 -14.67 20.45
C ALA A 13 -4.64 -13.17 20.24
N GLU A 14 -3.62 -12.63 20.90
CA GLU A 14 -3.24 -11.22 20.78
C GLU A 14 -2.74 -10.87 19.38
N ASN A 15 -2.05 -11.80 18.72
CA ASN A 15 -1.54 -11.59 17.36
C ASN A 15 -2.68 -11.57 16.34
N ILE A 16 -3.71 -12.40 16.53
CA ILE A 16 -4.92 -12.38 15.70
C ILE A 16 -5.64 -11.04 15.87
N GLY A 17 -5.78 -10.56 17.11
CA GLY A 17 -6.37 -9.26 17.38
C GLY A 17 -5.56 -8.10 16.77
N ALA A 18 -4.24 -8.14 16.88
CA ALA A 18 -3.35 -7.15 16.27
C ALA A 18 -3.43 -7.18 14.73
N ALA A 19 -3.50 -8.36 14.12
CA ALA A 19 -3.68 -8.53 12.69
C ALA A 19 -5.03 -7.94 12.22
N ALA A 20 -6.13 -8.24 12.90
CA ALA A 20 -7.44 -7.67 12.59
C ALA A 20 -7.43 -6.13 12.70
N ARG A 21 -6.78 -5.58 13.73
CA ARG A 21 -6.61 -4.13 13.87
C ARG A 21 -5.80 -3.52 12.72
N ALA A 22 -4.71 -4.16 12.34
CA ALA A 22 -3.89 -3.74 11.21
C ALA A 22 -4.68 -3.73 9.90
N MET A 23 -5.42 -4.81 9.64
CA MET A 23 -6.30 -4.96 8.48
C MET A 23 -7.32 -3.83 8.40
N LYS A 24 -8.10 -3.63 9.47
CA LYS A 24 -9.13 -2.59 9.50
C LYS A 24 -8.55 -1.19 9.28
N THR A 25 -7.41 -0.90 9.90
CA THR A 25 -6.72 0.39 9.76
C THR A 25 -6.34 0.69 8.31
N MET A 26 -6.06 -0.34 7.51
CA MET A 26 -5.59 -0.23 6.13
C MET A 26 -6.65 -0.59 5.08
N GLY A 27 -7.90 -0.83 5.50
CA GLY A 27 -9.03 -1.08 4.61
C GLY A 27 -9.24 -2.54 4.19
N PHE A 28 -8.55 -3.49 4.81
CA PHE A 28 -8.76 -4.92 4.60
C PHE A 28 -9.83 -5.45 5.54
N THR A 29 -10.69 -6.34 5.05
CA THR A 29 -11.85 -6.85 5.81
C THR A 29 -11.91 -8.37 5.90
N ASP A 30 -11.30 -9.08 4.95
CA ASP A 30 -11.43 -10.53 4.83
C ASP A 30 -10.28 -11.25 5.54
N LEU A 31 -10.61 -11.97 6.63
CA LEU A 31 -9.67 -12.74 7.43
C LEU A 31 -10.08 -14.22 7.45
N ARG A 32 -9.12 -15.10 7.14
CA ARG A 32 -9.25 -16.55 7.31
C ARG A 32 -8.21 -17.07 8.29
N ILE A 33 -8.60 -18.08 9.07
CA ILE A 33 -7.71 -18.82 9.95
C ILE A 33 -7.65 -20.27 9.51
N VAL A 34 -6.45 -20.83 9.46
CA VAL A 34 -6.22 -22.25 9.21
C VAL A 34 -5.71 -22.88 10.49
N ASP A 35 -6.28 -24.03 10.88
CA ASP A 35 -5.75 -24.90 11.96
C ASP A 35 -5.50 -24.17 13.30
N SER A 36 -6.42 -23.29 13.71
CA SER A 36 -6.37 -22.64 15.02
C SER A 36 -7.74 -22.18 15.50
N GLN A 37 -7.93 -22.21 16.82
CA GLN A 37 -9.11 -21.69 17.52
C GLN A 37 -8.76 -20.53 18.46
N ALA A 38 -7.51 -20.03 18.43
CA ALA A 38 -7.04 -18.98 19.34
C ALA A 38 -7.84 -17.66 19.22
N HIS A 39 -8.51 -17.42 18.09
CA HIS A 39 -9.38 -16.26 17.90
C HIS A 39 -10.60 -16.22 18.84
N LEU A 40 -10.98 -17.36 19.42
CA LEU A 40 -12.09 -17.46 20.38
C LEU A 40 -11.73 -16.95 21.77
N GLU A 41 -10.44 -16.76 22.06
CA GLU A 41 -10.00 -16.26 23.35
C GLU A 41 -10.35 -14.77 23.53
N PRO A 42 -10.72 -14.33 24.76
CA PRO A 42 -11.07 -12.93 25.03
C PRO A 42 -9.98 -11.93 24.61
N ALA A 43 -8.72 -12.34 24.71
CA ALA A 43 -7.57 -11.52 24.37
C ALA A 43 -7.57 -11.04 22.91
N THR A 44 -8.11 -11.84 21.97
CA THR A 44 -8.26 -11.42 20.57
C THR A 44 -9.10 -10.16 20.46
N ARG A 45 -10.27 -10.13 21.10
CA ARG A 45 -11.16 -8.96 21.09
C ARG A 45 -10.59 -7.77 21.85
N TRP A 46 -9.86 -8.01 22.95
CA TRP A 46 -9.20 -6.91 23.70
C TRP A 46 -8.18 -6.17 22.85
N VAL A 47 -7.38 -6.90 22.06
CA VAL A 47 -6.33 -6.29 21.21
C VAL A 47 -6.89 -5.72 19.90
N ALA A 48 -7.93 -6.32 19.32
CA ALA A 48 -8.54 -5.88 18.07
C ALA A 48 -9.16 -4.46 18.14
N HIS A 49 -9.51 -3.99 19.34
CA HIS A 49 -9.99 -2.65 19.69
C HIS A 49 -10.64 -1.86 18.53
N GLY A 50 -11.94 -2.04 18.34
CA GLY A 50 -12.70 -1.38 17.25
C GLY A 50 -12.75 -2.18 15.94
N SER A 51 -12.06 -3.33 15.88
CA SER A 51 -12.03 -4.24 14.71
C SER A 51 -12.76 -5.56 14.95
N GLY A 52 -13.79 -5.53 15.82
CA GLY A 52 -14.57 -6.72 16.18
C GLY A 52 -15.34 -7.33 15.01
N ASP A 53 -15.76 -6.50 14.05
CA ASP A 53 -16.38 -6.91 12.79
C ASP A 53 -15.49 -7.84 11.95
N ILE A 54 -14.18 -7.63 11.92
CA ILE A 54 -13.27 -8.58 11.24
C ILE A 54 -13.24 -9.91 11.99
N ILE A 55 -13.20 -9.86 13.32
CA ILE A 55 -13.20 -11.07 14.17
C ILE A 55 -14.50 -11.86 14.02
N ASP A 56 -15.64 -11.17 13.99
CA ASP A 56 -16.97 -11.77 13.91
C ASP A 56 -17.23 -12.44 12.56
N ASN A 57 -16.48 -12.07 11.51
CA ASN A 57 -16.57 -12.63 10.16
C ASN A 57 -15.39 -13.56 9.80
N ILE A 58 -14.57 -13.99 10.77
CA ILE A 58 -13.48 -14.94 10.50
C ILE A 58 -14.06 -16.25 9.98
N GLU A 59 -13.53 -16.72 8.84
CA GLU A 59 -13.75 -18.08 8.36
C GLU A 59 -12.60 -18.98 8.81
N VAL A 60 -12.92 -20.17 9.33
CA VAL A 60 -11.92 -21.12 9.84
C VAL A 60 -11.89 -22.37 8.97
N PHE A 61 -10.69 -22.81 8.61
CA PHE A 61 -10.43 -23.96 7.75
C PHE A 61 -9.46 -24.95 8.41
N ASN A 62 -9.52 -26.22 8.00
CA ASN A 62 -8.65 -27.26 8.51
C ASN A 62 -7.27 -27.28 7.83
N SER A 63 -7.21 -26.85 6.57
CA SER A 63 -5.96 -26.82 5.80
C SER A 63 -5.84 -25.54 4.97
N LEU A 64 -4.60 -25.19 4.58
CA LEU A 64 -4.36 -24.04 3.70
C LEU A 64 -4.98 -24.26 2.33
N ALA A 65 -4.98 -25.50 1.81
CA ALA A 65 -5.64 -25.83 0.55
C ALA A 65 -7.15 -25.52 0.59
N ASP A 66 -7.83 -25.86 1.69
CA ASP A 66 -9.26 -25.54 1.86
C ASP A 66 -9.49 -24.03 1.95
N ALA A 67 -8.61 -23.31 2.64
CA ALA A 67 -8.69 -21.85 2.75
C ALA A 67 -8.39 -21.12 1.42
N LEU A 68 -7.84 -21.80 0.42
CA LEU A 68 -7.51 -21.24 -0.91
C LEU A 68 -8.49 -21.66 -2.01
N HIS A 69 -9.57 -22.39 -1.68
CA HIS A 69 -10.47 -23.00 -2.67
C HIS A 69 -11.11 -22.02 -3.69
N ASP A 70 -11.28 -20.76 -3.32
CA ASP A 70 -11.86 -19.68 -4.13
C ASP A 70 -10.84 -18.57 -4.49
N VAL A 71 -9.55 -18.80 -4.26
CA VAL A 71 -8.46 -17.82 -4.48
C VAL A 71 -7.85 -18.02 -5.86
N ASP A 72 -7.76 -16.94 -6.66
CA ASP A 72 -7.16 -16.98 -8.00
C ASP A 72 -5.62 -16.84 -7.96
N PHE A 73 -5.09 -16.16 -6.93
CA PHE A 73 -3.67 -15.85 -6.82
C PHE A 73 -3.19 -15.81 -5.36
N THR A 74 -2.14 -16.57 -5.05
CA THR A 74 -1.66 -16.75 -3.68
C THR A 74 -0.26 -16.18 -3.49
N VAL A 75 -0.12 -15.32 -2.48
CA VAL A 75 1.16 -14.77 -2.03
C VAL A 75 1.46 -15.31 -0.62
N ALA A 76 2.60 -15.96 -0.43
CA ALA A 76 3.00 -16.49 0.88
C ALA A 76 4.20 -15.76 1.46
N THR A 77 4.12 -15.43 2.75
CA THR A 77 5.18 -14.73 3.46
C THR A 77 6.23 -15.69 4.04
N THR A 78 7.50 -15.29 3.99
CA THR A 78 8.62 -16.05 4.55
C THR A 78 9.72 -15.11 5.05
N ALA A 79 10.38 -15.52 6.14
CA ALA A 79 11.58 -14.86 6.64
C ALA A 79 12.85 -15.32 5.91
N ARG A 80 12.80 -16.44 5.15
CA ARG A 80 13.99 -17.02 4.51
C ARG A 80 14.24 -16.41 3.14
N SER A 81 15.40 -15.78 2.97
CA SER A 81 15.80 -15.16 1.71
C SER A 81 16.12 -16.20 0.60
N ARG A 82 15.27 -16.18 -0.43
CA ARG A 82 15.54 -16.28 -1.89
C ARG A 82 16.38 -17.41 -2.52
N VAL A 83 17.05 -18.31 -1.83
CA VAL A 83 18.00 -19.23 -2.54
C VAL A 83 17.32 -20.40 -3.29
N LYS A 84 16.07 -20.77 -2.98
CA LYS A 84 15.41 -21.95 -3.58
C LYS A 84 14.13 -21.69 -4.38
N PHE A 85 13.57 -20.50 -4.34
CA PHE A 85 12.24 -20.25 -4.91
C PHE A 85 12.34 -19.38 -6.16
N HIS A 86 11.81 -19.88 -7.28
CA HIS A 86 11.96 -19.25 -8.60
C HIS A 86 11.13 -17.97 -8.77
N TYR A 87 10.20 -17.66 -7.86
CA TYR A 87 9.33 -16.48 -7.93
C TYR A 87 9.21 -15.80 -6.56
N TYR A 88 9.93 -14.70 -6.38
CA TYR A 88 9.91 -13.87 -5.18
C TYR A 88 9.61 -12.42 -5.55
N ALA A 89 8.72 -11.77 -4.81
CA ALA A 89 8.51 -10.32 -4.85
C ALA A 89 8.68 -9.72 -3.45
N SER A 90 9.40 -8.62 -3.32
CA SER A 90 9.41 -7.83 -2.09
C SER A 90 8.05 -7.15 -1.86
N PRO A 91 7.74 -6.67 -0.64
CA PRO A 91 6.51 -5.94 -0.39
C PRO A 91 6.28 -4.78 -1.36
N ALA A 92 7.32 -4.04 -1.72
CA ALA A 92 7.25 -2.92 -2.66
C ALA A 92 6.93 -3.39 -4.11
N GLU A 93 7.44 -4.55 -4.51
CA GLU A 93 7.17 -5.16 -5.82
C GLU A 93 5.77 -5.80 -5.88
N LEU A 94 5.20 -6.21 -4.74
CA LEU A 94 3.86 -6.79 -4.69
C LEU A 94 2.76 -5.82 -5.07
N LEU A 95 2.86 -4.54 -4.72
CA LEU A 95 1.81 -3.56 -5.03
C LEU A 95 1.57 -3.46 -6.55
N PRO A 96 2.57 -3.13 -7.40
CA PRO A 96 2.35 -3.07 -8.85
C PRO A 96 1.98 -4.44 -9.45
N LEU A 97 2.50 -5.55 -8.91
CA LEU A 97 2.12 -6.90 -9.33
C LEU A 97 0.63 -7.17 -9.11
N LEU A 98 0.12 -6.87 -7.91
CA LEU A 98 -1.29 -7.06 -7.55
C LEU A 98 -2.19 -6.04 -8.26
N GLN A 99 -1.72 -4.82 -8.53
CA GLN A 99 -2.44 -3.85 -9.35
C GLN A 99 -2.64 -4.35 -10.79
N GLU A 100 -1.61 -4.95 -11.40
CA GLU A 100 -1.72 -5.57 -12.72
C GLU A 100 -2.72 -6.73 -12.69
N LYS A 101 -2.54 -7.68 -11.76
CA LYS A 101 -3.42 -8.84 -11.61
C LYS A 101 -4.86 -8.47 -11.34
N SER A 102 -5.11 -7.38 -10.62
CA SER A 102 -6.45 -6.90 -10.32
C SER A 102 -7.29 -6.58 -11.57
N ARG A 103 -6.67 -6.47 -12.76
CA ARG A 103 -7.35 -6.27 -14.04
C ARG A 103 -8.01 -7.53 -14.59
N TRP A 104 -7.58 -8.72 -14.17
CA TRP A 104 -8.05 -10.01 -14.72
C TRP A 104 -8.27 -11.12 -13.68
N MET A 105 -7.81 -10.94 -12.44
CA MET A 105 -8.09 -11.79 -11.29
C MET A 105 -9.05 -11.09 -10.33
N ARG A 106 -9.90 -11.87 -9.66
CA ARG A 106 -10.93 -11.33 -8.77
C ARG A 106 -10.54 -11.45 -7.31
N HIS A 107 -9.78 -12.48 -6.96
CA HIS A 107 -9.47 -12.82 -5.58
C HIS A 107 -7.99 -13.21 -5.41
N ALA A 108 -7.29 -12.51 -4.53
CA ALA A 108 -5.94 -12.86 -4.10
C ALA A 108 -5.92 -13.18 -2.60
N ALA A 109 -4.96 -14.00 -2.17
CA ALA A 109 -4.68 -14.26 -0.77
C ALA A 109 -3.26 -13.86 -0.39
N LEU A 110 -3.10 -13.32 0.83
CA LEU A 110 -1.82 -13.09 1.47
C LEU A 110 -1.71 -13.96 2.72
N VAL A 111 -0.78 -14.92 2.69
CA VAL A 111 -0.67 -16.00 3.66
C VAL A 111 0.48 -15.76 4.64
N PHE A 112 0.17 -15.85 5.92
CA PHE A 112 1.11 -15.72 7.03
C PHE A 112 1.19 -17.02 7.82
N GLY A 113 2.41 -17.44 8.14
CA GLY A 113 2.66 -18.66 8.90
C GLY A 113 2.67 -18.48 10.41
N ARG A 114 3.02 -19.58 11.07
CA ARG A 114 3.18 -19.70 12.52
C ARG A 114 4.24 -18.73 13.05
N GLU A 115 4.09 -18.25 14.27
CA GLU A 115 5.02 -17.28 14.87
C GLU A 115 6.45 -17.80 15.05
N ASP A 116 6.60 -19.09 15.33
CA ASP A 116 7.88 -19.72 15.68
C ASP A 116 8.60 -20.34 14.47
N SER A 117 7.83 -20.84 13.51
CA SER A 117 8.30 -21.72 12.45
C SER A 117 7.91 -21.26 11.04
N GLY A 118 6.99 -20.29 10.93
CA GLY A 118 6.49 -19.79 9.66
C GLY A 118 5.60 -20.82 8.93
N LEU A 119 5.63 -20.75 7.60
CA LEU A 119 4.95 -21.70 6.72
C LEU A 119 5.82 -22.93 6.45
N THR A 120 5.21 -24.10 6.38
CA THR A 120 5.87 -25.34 5.97
C THR A 120 6.23 -25.29 4.48
N ASN A 121 7.12 -26.17 4.02
CA ASN A 121 7.44 -26.24 2.59
C ASN A 121 6.22 -26.61 1.74
N ASP A 122 5.33 -27.45 2.25
CA ASP A 122 4.11 -27.85 1.56
C ASP A 122 3.13 -26.67 1.45
N GLU A 123 3.03 -25.85 2.50
CA GLU A 123 2.25 -24.61 2.48
C GLU A 123 2.83 -23.57 1.51
N LEU A 124 4.17 -23.42 1.49
CA LEU A 124 4.86 -22.53 0.55
C LEU A 124 4.69 -23.00 -0.91
N ALA A 125 4.58 -24.31 -1.15
CA ALA A 125 4.38 -24.87 -2.48
C ALA A 125 3.00 -24.57 -3.08
N LEU A 126 2.02 -24.14 -2.26
CA LEU A 126 0.70 -23.70 -2.71
C LEU A 126 0.68 -22.23 -3.18
N ALA A 127 1.79 -21.50 -3.01
CA ALA A 127 1.86 -20.09 -3.36
C ALA A 127 2.38 -19.89 -4.79
N ASP A 128 1.78 -18.94 -5.50
CA ASP A 128 2.29 -18.49 -6.80
C ASP A 128 3.54 -17.63 -6.64
N VAL A 129 3.59 -16.82 -5.58
CA VAL A 129 4.70 -15.91 -5.28
C VAL A 129 5.02 -15.94 -3.80
N LEU A 130 6.31 -15.98 -3.50
CA LEU A 130 6.80 -15.75 -2.14
C LEU A 130 7.18 -14.30 -1.92
N THR A 131 7.05 -13.85 -0.67
CA THR A 131 7.45 -12.49 -0.26
C THR A 131 8.07 -12.52 1.13
N GLY A 132 8.94 -11.55 1.40
CA GLY A 132 9.57 -11.37 2.69
C GLY A 132 9.90 -9.90 2.91
N VAL A 133 9.62 -9.41 4.11
CA VAL A 133 10.00 -8.05 4.50
C VAL A 133 11.53 -8.02 4.63
N PRO A 134 12.24 -7.09 3.98
CA PRO A 134 13.68 -6.94 4.17
C PRO A 134 13.97 -6.60 5.64
N MET A 135 14.64 -7.51 6.34
CA MET A 135 15.04 -7.35 7.74
C MET A 135 16.56 -7.21 7.84
N ALA A 136 17.05 -6.54 8.88
CA ALA A 136 18.50 -6.42 9.14
C ALA A 136 19.15 -7.79 9.45
N ALA A 137 18.37 -8.73 10.00
CA ALA A 137 18.73 -10.11 10.20
C ALA A 137 17.47 -10.99 10.10
N ASP A 138 17.62 -12.25 9.73
CA ASP A 138 16.50 -13.20 9.61
C ASP A 138 15.90 -13.58 10.99
N TYR A 139 16.61 -13.30 12.08
CA TYR A 139 16.17 -13.54 13.45
C TYR A 139 16.59 -12.40 14.40
N PRO A 140 15.71 -11.95 15.33
CA PRO A 140 14.30 -12.36 15.45
C PRO A 140 13.46 -11.87 14.26
N SER A 141 12.49 -12.68 13.83
CA SER A 141 11.54 -12.29 12.78
C SER A 141 10.51 -11.30 13.32
N LEU A 142 9.79 -10.63 12.41
CA LEU A 142 8.65 -9.80 12.78
C LEU A 142 7.58 -10.62 13.51
N ASN A 143 6.96 -10.01 14.52
CA ASN A 143 5.75 -10.55 15.12
C ASN A 143 4.63 -10.65 14.07
N LEU A 144 3.73 -11.63 14.18
CA LEU A 144 2.67 -11.87 13.20
C LEU A 144 1.80 -10.62 12.94
N GLY A 145 1.32 -9.93 13.98
CA GLY A 145 0.52 -8.72 13.83
C GLY A 145 1.30 -7.58 13.16
N GLN A 146 2.61 -7.48 13.44
CA GLN A 146 3.50 -6.50 12.78
C GLN A 146 3.72 -6.84 11.31
N ALA A 147 3.92 -8.13 10.98
CA ALA A 147 4.05 -8.58 9.60
C ALA A 147 2.78 -8.24 8.81
N VAL A 148 1.60 -8.57 9.35
CA VAL A 148 0.30 -8.18 8.74
C VAL A 148 0.24 -6.68 8.52
N MET A 149 0.59 -5.87 9.52
CA MET A 149 0.60 -4.42 9.42
C MET A 149 1.49 -3.89 8.29
N VAL A 150 2.71 -4.40 8.14
CA VAL A 150 3.65 -3.97 7.09
C VAL A 150 3.06 -4.22 5.70
N TYR A 151 2.50 -5.41 5.47
CA TYR A 151 1.90 -5.73 4.19
C TYR A 151 0.61 -4.97 3.93
N CYS A 152 -0.29 -4.88 4.92
CA CYS A 152 -1.52 -4.11 4.80
C CYS A 152 -1.23 -2.64 4.48
N TYR A 153 -0.23 -2.03 5.14
CA TYR A 153 0.21 -0.67 4.82
C TYR A 153 0.73 -0.55 3.38
N GLN A 154 1.64 -1.43 3.00
CA GLN A 154 2.24 -1.42 1.66
C GLN A 154 1.20 -1.61 0.54
N LEU A 155 0.14 -2.38 0.83
CA LEU A 155 -0.91 -2.71 -0.11
C LEU A 155 -2.16 -1.84 0.05
N ALA A 156 -2.16 -0.83 0.93
CA ALA A 156 -3.31 0.04 1.17
C ALA A 156 -3.78 0.75 -0.10
N GLY A 157 -2.87 1.02 -1.06
CA GLY A 157 -3.20 1.57 -2.37
C GLY A 157 -4.11 0.70 -3.24
N LEU A 158 -4.23 -0.62 -2.95
CA LEU A 158 -5.21 -1.50 -3.60
C LEU A 158 -6.63 -1.28 -3.05
N MET A 159 -6.73 -0.86 -1.79
CA MET A 159 -7.99 -0.62 -1.09
C MET A 159 -8.49 0.81 -1.31
N GLN A 160 -7.56 1.74 -1.56
CA GLN A 160 -7.86 3.10 -1.98
C GLN A 160 -8.25 3.10 -3.46
N GLN A 161 -9.46 3.58 -3.76
CA GLN A 161 -9.86 3.85 -5.14
C GLN A 161 -8.91 4.90 -5.72
N THR A 162 -7.95 4.47 -6.55
CA THR A 162 -6.97 5.37 -7.15
C THR A 162 -7.66 6.13 -8.29
N THR A 163 -8.10 7.35 -8.01
CA THR A 163 -8.35 8.35 -9.05
C THR A 163 -6.98 8.72 -9.63
N GLU A 164 -6.52 8.03 -10.67
CA GLU A 164 -5.22 8.32 -11.30
C GLU A 164 -5.17 9.77 -11.83
N SER A 165 -4.17 10.54 -11.42
CA SER A 165 -3.69 11.72 -12.14
C SER A 165 -2.19 11.61 -12.33
N VAL A 166 -1.78 11.25 -13.55
CA VAL A 166 -0.38 11.06 -14.00
C VAL A 166 0.16 12.39 -14.55
N ASP A 167 1.42 12.76 -14.26
CA ASP A 167 2.56 12.86 -15.23
C ASP A 167 3.76 13.74 -14.81
N ILE A 168 4.96 13.25 -15.14
CA ILE A 168 6.31 13.71 -14.72
C ILE A 168 6.88 14.85 -15.59
N ALA A 169 6.13 15.39 -16.56
CA ALA A 169 6.61 16.56 -17.32
C ALA A 169 6.64 17.87 -16.51
N ASP A 170 6.14 17.85 -15.26
CA ASP A 170 5.96 19.02 -14.42
C ASP A 170 7.23 19.69 -13.95
N GLY A 171 8.27 18.95 -13.53
CA GLY A 171 9.37 19.54 -12.75
C GLY A 171 10.12 20.69 -13.45
N SER A 172 10.39 20.56 -14.76
CA SER A 172 11.08 21.59 -15.56
C SER A 172 10.14 22.71 -16.00
N GLN A 173 8.88 22.39 -16.30
CA GLN A 173 7.86 23.37 -16.64
C GLN A 173 7.52 24.23 -15.43
N LEU A 174 7.46 23.65 -14.24
CA LEU A 174 7.14 24.34 -13.00
C LEU A 174 8.21 25.36 -12.61
N GLN A 175 9.48 24.99 -12.74
CA GLN A 175 10.60 25.91 -12.51
C GLN A 175 10.61 27.03 -13.56
N ALA A 176 10.36 26.70 -14.82
CA ALA A 176 10.26 27.69 -15.90
C ALA A 176 9.08 28.66 -15.68
N LEU A 177 7.93 28.13 -15.24
CA LEU A 177 6.74 28.91 -14.93
C LEU A 177 6.99 29.83 -13.73
N ARG A 178 7.66 29.31 -12.68
CA ARG A 178 8.07 30.09 -11.51
C ARG A 178 8.93 31.27 -11.92
N ALA A 179 9.96 31.04 -12.72
CA ALA A 179 10.84 32.10 -13.19
C ALA A 179 10.10 33.11 -14.09
N ARG A 180 9.17 32.66 -14.94
CA ARG A 180 8.37 33.55 -15.80
C ARG A 180 7.41 34.42 -14.99
N LEU A 181 6.71 33.85 -14.01
CA LEU A 181 5.77 34.60 -13.17
C LEU A 181 6.49 35.62 -12.29
N LEU A 182 7.65 35.27 -11.72
CA LEU A 182 8.46 36.22 -10.95
C LEU A 182 8.93 37.40 -11.83
N ARG A 183 9.36 37.13 -13.07
CA ARG A 183 9.68 38.20 -14.03
C ARG A 183 8.46 39.06 -14.36
N LEU A 184 7.31 38.44 -14.60
CA LEU A 184 6.07 39.14 -14.92
C LEU A 184 5.62 40.05 -13.77
N LEU A 185 5.76 39.60 -12.51
CA LEU A 185 5.49 40.45 -11.33
C LEU A 185 6.38 41.68 -11.31
N THR A 186 7.67 41.53 -11.62
CA THR A 186 8.59 42.66 -11.76
C THR A 186 8.16 43.59 -12.88
N THR A 187 7.76 43.06 -14.04
CA THR A 187 7.30 43.86 -15.19
C THR A 187 6.01 44.63 -14.91
N LEU A 188 5.12 44.08 -14.09
CA LEU A 188 3.86 44.72 -13.70
C LEU A 188 4.00 45.66 -12.49
N GLU A 189 5.21 45.90 -12.01
CA GLU A 189 5.50 46.69 -10.80
C GLU A 189 4.78 46.14 -9.54
N ALA A 190 4.44 44.86 -9.55
CA ALA A 190 3.77 44.16 -8.45
C ALA A 190 4.75 43.35 -7.58
N GLY A 191 6.06 43.47 -7.82
CA GLY A 191 7.10 42.73 -7.11
C GLY A 191 7.21 43.09 -5.61
N ASP A 192 6.80 44.29 -5.23
CA ASP A 192 6.81 44.75 -3.83
C ASP A 192 5.63 44.21 -3.00
N ASP A 193 4.66 43.56 -3.67
CA ASP A 193 3.65 42.76 -2.98
C ASP A 193 4.26 41.41 -2.57
N HIS A 194 4.96 41.46 -1.43
CA HIS A 194 5.65 40.32 -0.84
C HIS A 194 4.67 39.17 -0.52
N LYS A 195 3.42 39.48 -0.18
CA LYS A 195 2.40 38.45 0.09
C LYS A 195 2.03 37.71 -1.19
N LEU A 196 1.84 38.43 -2.29
CA LEU A 196 1.55 37.83 -3.59
C LEU A 196 2.72 36.97 -4.08
N THR A 197 3.94 37.45 -3.91
CA THR A 197 5.16 36.74 -4.31
C THR A 197 5.37 35.46 -3.50
N ASP A 198 5.24 35.52 -2.17
CA ASP A 198 5.34 34.35 -1.29
C ASP A 198 4.26 33.32 -1.59
N TRP A 199 3.03 33.78 -1.85
CA TRP A 199 1.92 32.89 -2.18
C TRP A 199 2.20 32.13 -3.48
N LEU A 200 2.69 32.82 -4.51
CA LEU A 200 3.08 32.19 -5.77
C LEU A 200 4.24 31.19 -5.59
N GLN A 201 5.26 31.53 -4.82
CA GLN A 201 6.41 30.64 -4.59
C GLN A 201 6.03 29.36 -3.84
N GLN A 202 5.19 29.46 -2.81
CA GLN A 202 4.76 28.31 -2.02
C GLN A 202 3.79 27.41 -2.78
N ARG A 203 2.89 27.99 -3.59
CA ARG A 203 1.82 27.22 -4.23
C ARG A 203 2.20 26.61 -5.56
N ILE A 204 3.13 27.21 -6.29
CA ILE A 204 3.52 26.69 -7.60
C ILE A 204 4.11 25.28 -7.49
N GLY A 205 4.77 24.93 -6.38
CA GLY A 205 5.29 23.58 -6.11
C GLY A 205 4.25 22.45 -6.11
N LEU A 206 2.95 22.77 -6.04
CA LEU A 206 1.83 21.83 -5.94
C LEU A 206 1.06 21.67 -7.27
N LEU A 207 1.43 22.41 -8.33
CA LEU A 207 0.71 22.33 -9.59
C LEU A 207 1.03 21.02 -10.32
N GLY A 208 -0.01 20.39 -10.83
CA GLY A 208 0.12 19.28 -11.77
C GLY A 208 0.24 19.75 -13.22
N GLN A 209 0.56 18.81 -14.12
CA GLN A 209 1.03 19.08 -15.49
C GLN A 209 0.09 19.93 -16.30
N ARG A 210 -1.20 19.65 -16.22
CA ARG A 210 -2.22 20.40 -16.95
C ARG A 210 -2.25 21.87 -16.56
N ASP A 211 -2.13 22.17 -15.27
CA ASP A 211 -2.19 23.54 -14.76
C ASP A 211 -0.91 24.30 -15.10
N THR A 212 0.23 23.63 -15.00
CA THR A 212 1.53 24.16 -15.41
C THR A 212 1.51 24.58 -16.89
N VAL A 213 0.96 23.75 -17.78
CA VAL A 213 0.82 24.04 -19.22
C VAL A 213 -0.15 25.21 -19.48
N MET A 214 -1.29 25.26 -18.78
CA MET A 214 -2.27 26.34 -18.93
C MET A 214 -1.69 27.69 -18.53
N LEU A 215 -1.03 27.76 -17.36
CA LEU A 215 -0.45 29.01 -16.86
C LEU A 215 0.68 29.51 -17.75
N HIS A 216 1.47 28.62 -18.34
CA HIS A 216 2.46 29.00 -19.34
C HIS A 216 1.87 29.71 -20.56
N ARG A 217 0.67 29.30 -21.00
CA ARG A 217 -0.04 29.93 -22.13
C ARG A 217 -0.60 31.29 -21.73
N LEU A 218 -1.22 31.40 -20.56
CA LEU A 218 -1.74 32.68 -20.06
C LEU A 218 -0.62 33.71 -19.90
N VAL A 219 0.48 33.32 -19.25
CA VAL A 219 1.64 34.20 -19.07
C VAL A 219 2.19 34.65 -20.42
N HIS A 220 2.22 33.77 -21.43
CA HIS A 220 2.64 34.14 -22.78
C HIS A 220 1.76 35.24 -23.41
N ASP A 221 0.43 35.13 -23.29
CA ASP A 221 -0.48 36.12 -23.89
C ASP A 221 -0.43 37.48 -23.18
N ILE A 222 -0.25 37.47 -21.85
CA ILE A 222 -0.02 38.68 -21.06
C ILE A 222 1.28 39.35 -21.51
N GLU A 223 2.38 38.60 -21.53
CA GLU A 223 3.69 39.10 -21.98
C GLU A 223 3.61 39.73 -23.38
N LYS A 224 2.87 39.09 -24.31
CA LYS A 224 2.65 39.58 -25.68
C LYS A 224 1.85 40.89 -25.75
N LYS A 225 0.95 41.14 -24.79
CA LYS A 225 0.16 42.38 -24.73
C LYS A 225 0.90 43.51 -24.05
N LEU A 226 1.79 43.21 -23.10
CA LEU A 226 2.66 44.20 -22.44
C LEU A 226 3.81 44.67 -23.34
N THR A 227 4.21 43.86 -24.33
CA THR A 227 5.25 44.21 -25.32
C THR A 227 4.73 44.97 -26.55
N LYS A 228 3.42 45.28 -26.59
CA LYS A 228 2.78 46.10 -27.63
C LYS A 228 2.41 47.46 -27.07
#